data_AF-A0A3D5X4C9-F1
#
_entry.id   AF-A0A3D5X4C9-F1
#
_cell.length_a   1.000
_cell.length_b   1.000
_cell.length_c   1.000
_cell.angle_alpha   90.00
_cell.angle_beta   90.00
_cell.angle_gamma   90.00
#
_symmetry.space_group_name_H-M   'P 1'
#
loop_
_entity.id
_entity.type
_entity.pdbx_description
1 polymer ?
#
loop_
_entity_poly.entity_id
_entity_poly.type
_entity_poly.pdbx_seq_one_letter_code
_entity_poly.pdbx_strand_id
1 'polypeptide(L)'
;MNIHEYQAKELLKRSGVAVPKGAIVLTSDDAVNAATEIMNSTGTNAIAVKAQIHAGGRGKGGGVKIAKSIDEVKKYAENILGMTLVTHQTGPNGKVVKKVLVEQGIYYPGPSSVLEFYMSILLN
;
A
#
# COMPACT_ATOMS: atom_id res chain seq x y z
N MET A 1 -18.38 9.25 5.35
CA MET A 1 -17.24 9.78 4.56
C MET A 1 -16.05 8.87 4.79
N ASN A 2 -15.32 8.48 3.75
CA ASN A 2 -14.14 7.61 3.86
C ASN A 2 -12.86 8.41 3.58
N ILE A 3 -11.76 8.07 4.24
CA ILE A 3 -10.42 8.59 3.93
C ILE A 3 -9.58 7.51 3.23
N HIS A 4 -8.48 7.91 2.59
CA HIS A 4 -7.55 6.97 1.98
C HIS A 4 -6.70 6.26 3.05
N GLU A 5 -6.14 5.10 2.70
CA GLU A 5 -5.29 4.31 3.59
C GLU A 5 -4.11 5.11 4.13
N TYR A 6 -3.42 5.89 3.29
CA TYR A 6 -2.29 6.70 3.75
C TYR A 6 -2.69 7.77 4.77
N GLN A 7 -3.89 8.34 4.64
CA GLN A 7 -4.41 9.33 5.59
C GLN A 7 -4.74 8.66 6.93
N ALA A 8 -5.40 7.49 6.87
CA ALA A 8 -5.69 6.71 8.07
C ALA A 8 -4.41 6.30 8.82
N LYS A 9 -3.38 5.85 8.08
CA LYS A 9 -2.08 5.49 8.66
C LYS A 9 -1.37 6.68 9.29
N GLU A 10 -1.41 7.85 8.65
CA GLU A 10 -0.82 9.07 9.19
C GLU A 10 -1.53 9.49 10.51
N LEU A 11 -2.86 9.38 10.58
CA LEU A 11 -3.60 9.62 11.82
C LEU A 11 -3.20 8.64 12.94
N LEU A 12 -3.13 7.34 12.62
CA LEU A 12 -2.70 6.31 13.57
C LEU A 12 -1.28 6.55 14.08
N LYS A 13 -0.36 6.90 13.18
CA LYS A 13 1.03 7.23 13.49
C LYS A 13 1.14 8.41 14.45
N ARG A 14 0.37 9.48 14.20
CA ARG A 14 0.29 10.66 15.09
C ARG A 14 -0.22 10.32 16.48
N SER A 15 -1.03 9.28 16.60
CA SER A 15 -1.54 8.74 17.87
C SER A 15 -0.62 7.68 18.50
N GLY A 16 0.61 7.50 17.99
CA GLY A 16 1.59 6.56 18.55
C GLY A 16 1.40 5.09 18.14
N VAL A 17 0.49 4.78 17.22
CA VAL A 17 0.31 3.42 16.71
C VAL A 17 1.41 3.12 15.70
N ALA A 18 2.07 1.96 15.86
CA ALA A 18 3.05 1.48 14.91
C ALA A 18 2.39 1.19 13.55
N VAL A 19 2.85 1.89 12.52
CA VAL A 19 2.47 1.65 11.12
C VAL A 19 3.72 1.43 10.29
N PRO A 20 3.67 0.63 9.21
CA PRO A 20 4.83 0.43 8.35
C PRO A 20 5.26 1.76 7.70
N LYS A 21 6.57 1.94 7.46
CA LYS A 21 7.03 3.13 6.73
C LYS A 21 6.50 3.10 5.30
N GLY A 22 5.94 4.20 4.83
CA GLY A 22 5.46 4.31 3.45
C GLY A 22 5.35 5.75 2.96
N ALA A 23 5.26 5.90 1.64
CA ALA A 23 5.15 7.18 0.95
C ALA A 23 4.11 7.11 -0.17
N ILE A 24 3.37 8.22 -0.35
CA ILE A 24 2.49 8.41 -1.50
C ILE A 24 3.30 8.93 -2.67
N VAL A 25 3.11 8.31 -3.82
CA VAL A 25 3.77 8.68 -5.07
C VAL A 25 2.76 8.78 -6.21
N LEU A 26 3.09 9.62 -7.19
CA LEU A 26 2.26 9.92 -8.36
C LEU A 26 2.89 9.41 -9.66
N THR A 27 4.17 9.03 -9.61
CA THR A 27 4.94 8.51 -10.75
C THR A 27 5.66 7.22 -10.36
N SER A 28 6.07 6.44 -11.35
CA SER A 28 6.84 5.22 -11.12
C SER A 28 8.29 5.51 -10.68
N ASP A 29 8.88 6.61 -11.13
CA ASP A 29 10.22 7.02 -10.70
C ASP A 29 10.23 7.48 -9.23
N ASP A 30 9.21 8.21 -8.78
CA ASP A 30 9.03 8.52 -7.35
C ASP A 30 8.83 7.24 -6.52
N ALA A 31 8.19 6.22 -7.09
CA ALA A 31 8.02 4.93 -6.42
C ALA A 31 9.35 4.22 -6.17
N VAL A 32 10.27 4.29 -7.13
CA VAL A 32 11.64 3.76 -7.00
C VAL A 32 12.41 4.50 -5.91
N ASN A 33 12.36 5.84 -5.92
CA ASN A 33 13.02 6.67 -4.92
C ASN A 33 12.51 6.36 -3.51
N ALA A 34 11.18 6.33 -3.33
CA ALA A 34 10.55 6.00 -2.06
C ALA A 34 10.90 4.59 -1.57
N ALA A 35 10.86 3.59 -2.46
CA ALA A 35 11.22 2.22 -2.11
C ALA A 35 12.67 2.11 -1.65
N THR A 36 13.59 2.79 -2.34
CA THR A 36 15.02 2.81 -2.01
C THR A 36 15.25 3.39 -0.62
N GLU A 37 14.63 4.53 -0.31
CA GLU A 37 14.71 5.14 1.02
C GLU A 37 14.14 4.24 2.12
N ILE A 38 12.99 3.60 1.86
CA ILE A 38 12.35 2.69 2.80
C ILE A 38 13.25 1.47 3.05
N MET A 39 13.79 0.85 2.01
CA MET A 39 14.70 -0.30 2.13
C MET A 39 15.96 0.08 2.93
N ASN A 40 16.61 1.19 2.59
CA ASN A 40 17.81 1.66 3.28
C ASN A 40 17.54 1.98 4.76
N SER A 41 16.38 2.56 5.08
CA SER A 41 16.06 3.02 6.44
C SER A 41 15.37 1.97 7.32
N THR A 42 15.03 0.79 6.78
CA THR A 42 14.34 -0.28 7.54
C THR A 42 15.03 -1.64 7.43
N GLY A 43 15.90 -1.84 6.44
CA GLY A 43 16.49 -3.13 6.12
C GLY A 43 15.48 -4.13 5.53
N THR A 44 14.28 -3.69 5.11
CA THR A 44 13.31 -4.59 4.47
C THR A 44 13.78 -4.98 3.07
N ASN A 45 13.52 -6.23 2.69
CA ASN A 45 13.81 -6.77 1.36
C ASN A 45 12.54 -6.90 0.50
N ALA A 46 11.41 -6.40 0.98
CA ALA A 46 10.14 -6.44 0.25
C ALA A 46 9.41 -5.10 0.39
N ILE A 47 8.75 -4.69 -0.69
CA ILE A 47 8.00 -3.44 -0.78
C ILE A 47 6.61 -3.72 -1.30
N ALA A 48 5.59 -3.22 -0.63
CA ALA A 48 4.22 -3.29 -1.10
C ALA A 48 3.89 -2.03 -1.94
N VAL A 49 3.38 -2.23 -3.14
CA VAL A 49 2.86 -1.19 -4.04
C VAL A 49 1.34 -1.28 -4.05
N LYS A 50 0.65 -0.26 -3.52
CA LYS A 50 -0.78 -0.30 -3.20
C LYS A 50 -1.56 0.85 -3.83
N ALA A 51 -2.51 0.54 -4.70
CA ALA A 51 -3.47 1.48 -5.25
C ALA A 51 -4.24 2.23 -4.16
N GLN A 52 -4.33 3.55 -4.30
CA GLN A 52 -5.10 4.39 -3.38
C GLN A 52 -6.43 4.80 -4.02
N ILE A 53 -7.47 4.05 -3.71
CA ILE A 53 -8.87 4.35 -4.07
C ILE A 53 -9.78 4.14 -2.86
N HIS A 54 -10.94 4.79 -2.83
CA HIS A 54 -11.97 4.52 -1.82
C HIS A 54 -12.77 3.27 -2.19
N ALA A 55 -12.14 2.10 -2.04
CA ALA A 55 -12.76 0.78 -2.14
C ALA A 55 -11.83 -0.30 -1.55
N GLY A 56 -12.42 -1.33 -0.95
CA GLY A 56 -11.80 -2.58 -0.57
C GLY A 56 -11.63 -3.56 -1.75
N GLY A 57 -11.10 -4.75 -1.48
CA GLY A 57 -10.89 -5.79 -2.50
C GLY A 57 -9.74 -5.53 -3.47
N ARG A 58 -8.90 -4.53 -3.20
CA ARG A 58 -7.81 -4.07 -4.08
C ARG A 58 -6.81 -5.17 -4.44
N GLY A 59 -6.45 -6.05 -3.51
CA GLY A 59 -5.53 -7.15 -3.77
C GLY A 59 -6.07 -8.14 -4.81
N LYS A 60 -7.33 -8.55 -4.69
CA LYS A 60 -8.00 -9.42 -5.68
C LYS A 60 -8.16 -8.72 -7.04
N GLY A 61 -8.33 -7.40 -7.04
CA GLY A 61 -8.39 -6.59 -8.27
C GLY A 61 -7.03 -6.25 -8.88
N GLY A 62 -5.92 -6.75 -8.34
CA GLY A 62 -4.57 -6.46 -8.85
C GLY A 62 -3.96 -5.13 -8.43
N GLY A 63 -4.66 -4.33 -7.62
CA GLY A 63 -4.21 -3.05 -7.09
C GLY A 63 -3.29 -3.14 -5.86
N VAL A 64 -2.83 -4.34 -5.47
CA VAL A 64 -1.80 -4.53 -4.45
C VAL A 64 -0.81 -5.56 -4.95
N LYS A 65 0.48 -5.21 -4.96
CA LYS A 65 1.59 -6.09 -5.36
C LYS A 65 2.72 -6.01 -4.35
N ILE A 66 3.41 -7.14 -4.14
CA ILE A 66 4.60 -7.21 -3.27
C ILE A 66 5.81 -7.37 -4.18
N ALA A 67 6.65 -6.35 -4.25
CA ALA A 67 7.91 -6.32 -4.97
C ALA A 67 9.06 -6.80 -4.07
N LYS A 68 9.97 -7.58 -4.66
CA LYS A 68 11.21 -8.09 -4.05
C LYS A 68 12.46 -7.43 -4.63
N SER A 69 12.28 -6.49 -5.57
CA SER A 69 13.36 -5.69 -6.14
C SER A 69 12.85 -4.30 -6.53
N ILE A 70 13.77 -3.36 -6.73
CA ILE A 70 13.45 -2.02 -7.22
C ILE A 70 12.84 -2.04 -8.63
N ASP A 71 13.29 -2.95 -9.49
CA ASP A 71 12.70 -3.13 -10.83
C ASP A 71 11.24 -3.58 -10.75
N GLU A 72 10.92 -4.49 -9.82
CA GLU A 72 9.53 -4.89 -9.57
C GLU A 72 8.70 -3.74 -9.02
N VAL A 73 9.26 -2.87 -8.16
CA VAL A 73 8.57 -1.66 -7.69
C VAL A 73 8.19 -0.77 -8.87
N LYS A 74 9.15 -0.46 -9.74
CA LYS A 74 8.91 0.39 -10.93
C LYS A 74 7.81 -0.21 -11.81
N LYS A 75 7.98 -1.48 -12.19
CA LYS A 75 7.02 -2.22 -13.01
C LYS A 75 5.62 -2.23 -12.39
N TYR A 76 5.49 -2.49 -11.09
CA TYR A 76 4.18 -2.53 -10.45
C TYR A 76 3.56 -1.14 -10.32
N ALA A 77 4.34 -0.10 -10.05
CA ALA A 77 3.86 1.27 -10.02
C ALA A 77 3.34 1.72 -11.39
N GLU A 78 4.06 1.42 -12.48
CA GLU A 78 3.64 1.72 -13.87
C GLU A 78 2.33 1.02 -14.23
N ASN A 79 2.18 -0.25 -13.86
CA ASN A 79 0.96 -1.00 -14.15
C ASN A 79 -0.25 -0.55 -13.33
N ILE A 80 -0.03 -0.05 -12.10
CA ILE A 80 -1.11 0.34 -11.20
C ILE A 80 -1.50 1.80 -11.41
N LEU A 81 -0.56 2.71 -11.64
CA LEU A 81 -0.86 4.13 -11.88
C LEU A 81 -1.61 4.27 -13.21
N GLY A 82 -2.73 5.00 -13.19
CA GLY A 82 -3.58 5.21 -14.36
C GLY A 82 -4.55 4.06 -14.66
N MET A 83 -4.40 2.89 -14.05
CA MET A 83 -5.32 1.77 -14.29
C MET A 83 -6.74 2.10 -13.78
N THR A 84 -7.75 1.55 -14.45
CA THR A 84 -9.11 1.47 -13.91
C THR A 84 -9.24 0.21 -13.05
N LEU A 85 -9.23 0.39 -11.72
CA LEU A 85 -9.27 -0.71 -10.77
C LEU A 85 -10.71 -1.15 -10.49
N VAL A 86 -11.06 -2.32 -11.00
CA VAL A 86 -12.31 -3.03 -10.73
C VAL A 86 -12.13 -3.91 -9.49
N THR A 87 -13.02 -3.76 -8.52
CA THR A 87 -13.12 -4.60 -7.33
C THR A 87 -14.60 -4.89 -7.08
N HIS A 88 -14.90 -5.85 -6.20
CA HIS A 88 -16.28 -6.12 -5.78
C HIS A 88 -17.00 -4.88 -5.21
N GLN A 89 -16.26 -3.88 -4.72
CA GLN A 89 -16.82 -2.64 -4.15
C GLN A 89 -16.82 -1.43 -5.11
N THR A 90 -16.13 -1.49 -6.25
CA THR A 90 -16.17 -0.40 -7.26
C THR A 90 -17.21 -0.65 -8.36
N GLY A 91 -17.70 -1.88 -8.50
CA GLY A 91 -18.58 -2.27 -9.59
C GLY A 91 -17.85 -2.33 -10.95
N PRO A 92 -18.58 -2.57 -12.06
CA PRO A 92 -17.98 -2.80 -13.36
C PRO A 92 -17.20 -1.59 -13.92
N ASN A 93 -17.58 -0.38 -13.50
CA ASN A 93 -16.94 0.86 -13.97
C ASN A 93 -15.59 1.14 -13.29
N GLY A 94 -15.27 0.44 -12.19
CA GLY A 94 -14.00 0.59 -11.50
C GLY A 94 -13.73 2.00 -10.94
N LYS A 95 -12.47 2.24 -10.56
CA LYS A 95 -11.97 3.58 -10.21
C LYS A 95 -10.57 3.77 -10.76
N VAL A 96 -10.30 4.92 -11.39
CA VAL A 96 -8.95 5.27 -11.87
C VAL A 96 -8.02 5.48 -10.68
N VAL A 97 -6.89 4.79 -10.70
CA VAL A 97 -5.85 4.91 -9.67
C VAL A 97 -4.94 6.08 -10.03
N LYS A 98 -5.03 7.18 -9.27
CA LYS A 98 -4.23 8.40 -9.51
C LYS A 98 -2.95 8.49 -8.68
N LYS A 99 -2.82 7.63 -7.66
CA LYS A 99 -1.68 7.61 -6.74
C LYS A 99 -1.52 6.22 -6.15
N VAL A 100 -0.30 5.87 -5.79
CA VAL A 100 0.03 4.61 -5.12
C VAL A 100 0.74 4.88 -3.80
N LEU A 101 0.54 3.99 -2.84
CA LEU A 101 1.30 3.93 -1.60
C LEU A 101 2.40 2.88 -1.78
N VAL A 102 3.65 3.32 -1.67
CA VAL A 102 4.83 2.45 -1.60
C VAL A 102 5.16 2.26 -0.11
N GLU A 103 5.22 1.02 0.35
CA GLU A 103 5.29 0.72 1.78
C GLU A 103 6.22 -0.44 2.11
N GLN A 104 6.86 -0.35 3.27
CA GLN A 104 7.67 -1.40 3.89
C GLN A 104 6.90 -2.73 3.94
N GLY A 105 7.52 -3.79 3.43
CA GLY A 105 7.05 -5.15 3.61
C GLY A 105 7.14 -5.57 5.07
N ILE A 106 6.04 -6.09 5.62
CA ILE A 106 5.93 -6.51 7.04
C ILE A 106 5.91 -8.03 7.25
N TYR A 107 6.01 -8.79 6.16
CA TYR A 107 6.17 -10.24 6.21
C TYR A 107 7.66 -10.57 6.33
N TYR A 108 8.18 -10.58 7.56
CA TYR A 108 9.55 -10.96 7.88
C TYR A 108 9.59 -11.95 9.06
N PRO A 109 10.62 -12.80 9.17
CA PRO A 109 10.80 -13.68 10.33
C PRO A 109 11.08 -12.83 11.57
N GLY A 110 10.07 -12.68 12.42
CA GLY A 110 10.17 -12.02 13.73
C GLY A 110 10.29 -13.03 14.88
N PRO A 111 10.27 -12.57 16.14
CA PRO A 111 10.34 -13.44 17.33
C PRO A 111 9.08 -14.31 17.49
N SER A 112 8.00 -14.01 16.76
CA SER A 112 6.76 -14.77 16.72
C SER A 112 6.41 -15.16 15.29
N SER A 113 5.60 -16.21 15.14
CA SER A 113 4.99 -16.54 13.85
C SER A 113 4.14 -15.38 13.33
N VAL A 114 4.06 -15.27 12.01
CA VAL A 114 3.23 -14.26 11.36
C VAL A 114 1.76 -14.66 11.51
N LEU A 115 0.96 -13.74 12.04
CA LEU A 115 -0.48 -13.87 12.20
C LEU A 115 -1.15 -12.63 11.60
N GLU A 116 -2.31 -12.80 10.99
CA GLU A 116 -3.17 -11.71 10.54
C GLU A 116 -4.41 -11.63 11.42
N PHE A 117 -4.73 -10.43 11.90
CA PHE A 117 -5.88 -10.18 12.76
C PHE A 117 -6.85 -9.19 12.10
N TYR A 118 -8.13 -9.30 12.46
CA TYR A 118 -9.15 -8.31 12.14
C TYR A 118 -9.55 -7.54 13.40
N MET A 119 -9.60 -6.21 13.31
CA MET A 119 -10.05 -5.32 14.39
C MET A 119 -10.86 -4.17 13.80
N SER A 120 -11.96 -3.81 14.47
CA SER A 120 -12.77 -2.63 14.14
C SER A 120 -13.33 -1.99 15.41
N ILE A 121 -13.53 -0.68 15.38
CA ILE A 121 -14.17 0.11 16.45
C ILE A 121 -15.25 0.95 15.78
N LEU A 122 -16.49 0.81 16.24
CA LEU A 122 -17.64 1.55 15.73
C LEU A 122 -18.41 2.12 16.92
N LEU A 123 -18.89 3.35 16.76
CA LEU A 123 -19.90 3.92 17.65
C LEU A 123 -21.26 3.65 17.01
N ASN A 124 -22.23 3.24 17.84
CA ASN A 124 -23.61 3.00 17.43
C ASN A 124 -24.36 4.32 17.26
#